data_AF-A0A291RLQ2-F1
#
_entry.id   AF-A0A291RLQ2-F1
#
_cell.length_a   1.000
_cell.length_b   1.000
_cell.length_c   1.000
_cell.angle_alpha   90.00
_cell.angle_beta   90.00
_cell.angle_gamma   90.00
#
_symmetry.space_group_name_H-M   'P 1'
#
loop_
_entity.id
_entity.type
_entity.pdbx_description
1 polymer ?
#
loop_
_entity_poly.entity_id
_entity_poly.type
_entity_poly.pdbx_seq_one_letter_code
_entity_poly.pdbx_strand_id
1 'polypeptide(L)'
;MARCTAIAAIAVMATVFTTSSVGIAQPPTSPSAPSSDLSTAPKEVLKDPQGIVRQVDPKSPVPAPVGAAQSDASAAAQAHAGGVEKVFTGDSVGTLVVDKVLPVGEGSTVRLRQEVDGVPVFGASVAQSLAKDGSLLSATGSLTQKSQGRYPDGASKAVPQQASAAAVKAIADQTKTPADKLAVADSKVYWYDPKLAAKNEAQSVAVPAYKVDVTGDGEKDKPGRWVVFVDANDTAKVLDSWSDTKQLNRVVCDANSTVVDLNSATDPTQCGTPDAFQATRTEGQPPSGIADVDSIYDFFGATENFYHKYTPLQSLSDFIGNDTGDGNGKALRGTVRICTADQCPYANAFWNNDHMAYGEGVSTEDITGHELTHGVTQNVNGLIYRDDSGAINESMSDVFGEFTFLTDTSNPLNTPDNRWKLGVGSSLGVIRDMKDPHAHQQPDSYHGQYWYTGQNQSVLVHTNSGVGNKAAELIVDGGSLNGQNVSGIGIEKTAQLYWTTQTMLTSNATYGTLGSTLNSACKANVANNVAGTTAADCTQVASAVQAVQMPSLANNA
;
A
#
# COMPACT_ATOMS: atom_id res chain seq x y z
N MET A 1 -115.59 -52.95 18.28
CA MET A 1 -116.10 -51.56 18.45
C MET A 1 -114.86 -50.70 18.70
N ALA A 2 -114.50 -49.64 18.00
CA ALA A 2 -115.19 -48.73 17.08
C ALA A 2 -114.22 -48.32 15.95
N ARG A 3 -114.79 -47.74 14.90
CA ARG A 3 -114.19 -47.34 13.61
C ARG A 3 -113.36 -46.07 13.70
N CYS A 4 -112.38 -45.91 12.79
CA CYS A 4 -112.24 -44.77 11.83
C CYS A 4 -110.83 -44.79 11.20
N THR A 5 -110.72 -45.14 9.91
CA THR A 5 -110.52 -44.27 8.72
C THR A 5 -109.09 -43.77 8.54
N ALA A 6 -108.55 -44.11 7.36
CA ALA A 6 -107.19 -43.86 6.88
C ALA A 6 -106.91 -42.40 6.50
N ILE A 7 -105.62 -42.06 6.35
CA ILE A 7 -104.98 -41.47 5.15
C ILE A 7 -103.47 -41.61 5.33
N ALA A 8 -102.78 -42.08 4.28
CA ALA A 8 -101.32 -42.22 4.23
C ALA A 8 -100.67 -40.89 3.86
N ALA A 9 -99.62 -40.50 4.59
CA ALA A 9 -98.74 -39.38 4.27
C ALA A 9 -97.28 -39.82 4.44
N ILE A 10 -96.50 -39.60 3.38
CA ILE A 10 -95.06 -39.83 3.31
C ILE A 10 -94.35 -38.67 4.03
N ALA A 11 -93.47 -39.00 4.98
CA ALA A 11 -92.59 -38.05 5.65
C ALA A 11 -91.14 -38.48 5.47
N VAL A 12 -90.38 -37.67 4.74
CA VAL A 12 -88.91 -37.76 4.62
C VAL A 12 -88.31 -36.97 5.79
N MET A 13 -87.52 -37.65 6.63
CA MET A 13 -86.81 -37.02 7.75
C MET A 13 -85.71 -36.09 7.25
N ALA A 14 -85.79 -34.81 7.66
CA ALA A 14 -84.69 -33.88 7.64
C ALA A 14 -84.02 -33.86 9.02
N THR A 15 -82.75 -34.23 9.09
CA THR A 15 -81.94 -34.14 10.31
C THR A 15 -81.32 -32.76 10.42
N VAL A 16 -81.61 -32.08 11.53
CA VAL A 16 -81.01 -30.80 11.93
C VAL A 16 -79.68 -31.09 12.63
N PHE A 17 -78.58 -30.47 12.19
CA PHE A 17 -77.36 -30.32 12.96
C PHE A 17 -77.05 -28.84 13.19
N THR A 18 -76.75 -28.52 14.44
CA THR A 18 -76.45 -27.20 15.00
C THR A 18 -75.17 -26.60 14.40
N THR A 19 -75.20 -25.31 14.08
CA THR A 19 -74.06 -24.53 13.57
C THR A 19 -73.09 -24.17 14.69
N SER A 20 -71.86 -24.67 14.62
CA SER A 20 -70.69 -24.11 15.32
C SER A 20 -69.80 -23.40 14.29
N SER A 21 -69.63 -22.09 14.45
CA SER A 21 -68.74 -21.26 13.63
C SER A 21 -67.27 -21.59 13.93
N VAL A 22 -66.62 -22.27 12.99
CA VAL A 22 -65.16 -22.44 12.98
C VAL A 22 -64.54 -21.17 12.40
N GLY A 23 -63.75 -20.45 13.19
CA GLY A 23 -62.93 -19.34 12.71
C GLY A 23 -61.90 -19.86 11.72
N ILE A 24 -61.99 -19.40 10.47
CA ILE A 24 -60.95 -19.63 9.46
C ILE A 24 -59.79 -18.69 9.81
N ALA A 25 -58.70 -19.24 10.33
CA ALA A 25 -57.44 -18.51 10.44
C ALA A 25 -56.97 -18.15 9.02
N GLN A 26 -56.66 -16.86 8.79
CA GLN A 26 -55.98 -16.44 7.56
C GLN A 26 -54.64 -17.18 7.43
N PRO A 27 -54.24 -17.60 6.22
CA PRO A 27 -52.89 -18.12 6.01
C PRO A 27 -51.88 -17.01 6.34
N PRO A 28 -50.68 -17.37 6.85
CA PRO A 28 -49.61 -16.39 7.01
C PRO A 28 -49.37 -15.71 5.66
N THR A 29 -49.33 -14.39 5.67
CA THR A 29 -48.97 -13.59 4.49
C THR A 29 -47.63 -14.08 3.95
N SER A 30 -47.59 -14.50 2.69
CA SER A 30 -46.34 -14.78 1.97
C SER A 30 -45.35 -13.65 2.20
N PRO A 31 -44.05 -13.91 2.41
CA PRO A 31 -43.07 -12.83 2.46
C PRO A 31 -43.17 -12.04 1.16
N SER A 32 -43.36 -10.72 1.28
CA SER A 32 -43.33 -9.79 0.15
C SER A 32 -42.08 -10.08 -0.69
N ALA A 33 -42.22 -10.13 -2.02
CA ALA A 33 -41.08 -10.33 -2.92
C ALA A 33 -39.94 -9.36 -2.53
N PRO A 34 -38.68 -9.83 -2.51
CA PRO A 34 -37.56 -8.98 -2.15
C PRO A 34 -37.51 -7.75 -3.07
N SER A 35 -37.44 -6.56 -2.47
CA SER A 35 -37.32 -5.29 -3.19
C SER A 35 -36.06 -5.31 -4.05
N SER A 36 -36.19 -5.01 -5.35
CA SER A 36 -35.05 -4.80 -6.26
C SER A 36 -34.42 -3.42 -6.12
N ASP A 37 -35.04 -2.52 -5.34
CA ASP A 37 -34.50 -1.20 -5.03
C ASP A 37 -33.86 -1.22 -3.64
N LEU A 38 -32.56 -0.91 -3.57
CA LEU A 38 -31.80 -0.81 -2.33
C LEU A 38 -32.42 0.20 -1.35
N SER A 39 -33.03 1.28 -1.85
CA SER A 39 -33.59 2.35 -1.01
C SER A 39 -34.74 1.86 -0.12
N THR A 40 -35.49 0.85 -0.57
CA THR A 40 -36.60 0.22 0.17
C THR A 40 -36.26 -1.16 0.74
N ALA A 41 -35.18 -1.81 0.28
CA ALA A 41 -34.75 -3.10 0.80
C ALA A 41 -34.30 -3.02 2.28
N PRO A 42 -34.56 -4.07 3.10
CA PRO A 42 -33.98 -4.19 4.43
C PRO A 42 -32.45 -4.19 4.38
N LYS A 43 -31.80 -3.32 5.16
CA LYS A 43 -30.37 -3.05 5.07
C LYS A 43 -29.81 -2.53 6.39
N GLU A 44 -28.51 -2.65 6.54
CA GLU A 44 -27.69 -1.97 7.53
C GLU A 44 -27.00 -0.78 6.87
N VAL A 45 -26.98 0.37 7.57
CA VAL A 45 -26.39 1.61 7.06
C VAL A 45 -25.33 2.06 8.05
N LEU A 46 -24.08 1.96 7.64
CA LEU A 46 -22.91 2.35 8.43
C LEU A 46 -22.54 3.80 8.11
N LYS A 47 -22.48 4.61 9.17
CA LYS A 47 -22.21 6.05 9.08
C LYS A 47 -20.92 6.40 9.80
N ASP A 48 -20.22 7.42 9.32
CA ASP A 48 -19.11 8.01 10.05
C ASP A 48 -19.59 8.82 11.27
N PRO A 49 -18.69 9.31 12.15
CA PRO A 49 -19.07 10.12 13.32
C PRO A 49 -19.85 11.41 12.98
N GLN A 50 -19.83 11.86 11.72
CA GLN A 50 -20.57 13.03 11.24
C GLN A 50 -21.96 12.65 10.68
N GLY A 51 -22.33 11.36 10.73
CA GLY A 51 -23.62 10.86 10.28
C GLY A 51 -23.73 10.64 8.77
N ILE A 52 -22.62 10.73 8.04
CA ILE A 52 -22.56 10.50 6.59
C ILE A 52 -22.47 9.00 6.32
N VAL A 53 -23.27 8.50 5.39
CA VAL A 53 -23.26 7.09 4.99
C VAL A 53 -21.94 6.76 4.29
N ARG A 54 -21.25 5.72 4.79
CA ARG A 54 -20.00 5.21 4.21
C ARG A 54 -20.17 3.82 3.63
N GLN A 55 -21.07 3.03 4.18
CA GLN A 55 -21.34 1.68 3.71
C GLN A 55 -22.81 1.30 3.94
N VAL A 56 -23.33 0.48 3.03
CA VAL A 56 -24.67 -0.06 3.07
C VAL A 56 -24.60 -1.56 2.76
N ASP A 57 -25.12 -2.37 3.68
CA ASP A 57 -25.18 -3.82 3.56
C ASP A 57 -26.64 -4.30 3.59
N PRO A 58 -27.23 -4.67 2.45
CA PRO A 58 -28.52 -5.35 2.42
C PRO A 58 -28.56 -6.58 3.33
N LYS A 59 -29.68 -6.81 4.03
CA LYS A 59 -29.85 -8.04 4.83
C LYS A 59 -29.98 -9.30 3.97
N SER A 60 -30.20 -9.15 2.66
CA SER A 60 -30.16 -10.19 1.65
C SER A 60 -29.77 -9.57 0.31
N PRO A 61 -29.12 -10.30 -0.62
CA PRO A 61 -28.74 -9.77 -1.93
C PRO A 61 -29.93 -9.09 -2.63
N VAL A 62 -29.73 -7.86 -3.10
CA VAL A 62 -30.77 -7.10 -3.82
C VAL A 62 -30.70 -7.47 -5.30
N PRO A 63 -31.72 -8.13 -5.87
CA PRO A 63 -31.69 -8.54 -7.27
C PRO A 63 -31.58 -7.33 -8.20
N ALA A 64 -30.85 -7.48 -9.31
CA ALA A 64 -30.82 -6.46 -10.34
C ALA A 64 -32.25 -6.16 -10.88
N PRO A 65 -32.65 -4.88 -11.02
CA PRO A 65 -33.94 -4.51 -11.60
C PRO A 65 -34.20 -5.14 -12.98
N VAL A 66 -35.46 -5.46 -13.27
CA VAL A 66 -35.88 -6.14 -14.51
C VAL A 66 -35.46 -5.32 -15.74
N GLY A 67 -34.66 -5.92 -16.64
CA GLY A 67 -34.18 -5.30 -17.88
C GLY A 67 -32.66 -5.09 -17.96
N ALA A 68 -31.93 -5.22 -16.84
CA ALA A 68 -30.47 -5.29 -16.86
C ALA A 68 -30.01 -6.67 -17.35
N ALA A 69 -28.96 -6.72 -18.18
CA ALA A 69 -28.30 -7.98 -18.51
C ALA A 69 -27.65 -8.53 -17.23
N GLN A 70 -28.29 -9.52 -16.59
CA GLN A 70 -27.84 -10.09 -15.29
C GLN A 70 -26.41 -10.66 -15.33
N SER A 71 -25.86 -10.91 -16.52
CA SER A 71 -24.47 -11.36 -16.73
C SER A 71 -23.47 -10.22 -17.01
N ASP A 72 -23.91 -8.96 -17.15
CA ASP A 72 -23.04 -7.81 -17.34
C ASP A 72 -23.00 -6.97 -16.05
N ALA A 73 -21.86 -7.04 -15.35
CA ALA A 73 -21.64 -6.32 -14.11
C ALA A 73 -21.80 -4.79 -14.26
N SER A 74 -21.44 -4.22 -15.41
CA SER A 74 -21.59 -2.78 -15.66
C SER A 74 -23.07 -2.40 -15.72
N ALA A 75 -23.86 -3.13 -16.51
CA ALA A 75 -25.29 -2.89 -16.64
C ALA A 75 -26.04 -3.13 -15.31
N ALA A 76 -25.67 -4.18 -14.57
CA ALA A 76 -26.24 -4.48 -13.26
C ALA A 76 -25.93 -3.36 -12.24
N ALA A 77 -24.67 -2.92 -12.15
CA ALA A 77 -24.28 -1.84 -11.24
C ALA A 77 -24.99 -0.51 -11.56
N GLN A 78 -25.13 -0.19 -12.86
CA GLN A 78 -25.83 1.01 -13.30
C GLN A 78 -27.32 0.94 -12.96
N ALA A 79 -27.94 -0.24 -13.00
CA ALA A 79 -29.34 -0.42 -12.59
C ALA A 79 -29.55 -0.21 -11.08
N HIS A 80 -28.54 -0.53 -10.25
CA HIS A 80 -28.57 -0.28 -8.80
C HIS A 80 -28.24 1.16 -8.41
N ALA A 81 -27.64 1.95 -9.31
CA ALA A 81 -27.10 3.29 -9.05
C ALA A 81 -28.10 4.21 -8.35
N GLY A 82 -29.32 4.35 -8.86
CA GLY A 82 -30.34 5.23 -8.27
C GLY A 82 -30.78 4.81 -6.86
N GLY A 83 -30.81 3.50 -6.57
CA GLY A 83 -31.08 3.00 -5.22
C GLY A 83 -29.93 3.30 -4.25
N VAL A 84 -28.69 3.23 -4.74
CA VAL A 84 -27.48 3.59 -3.98
C VAL A 84 -27.42 5.09 -3.71
N GLU A 85 -27.69 5.93 -4.72
CA GLU A 85 -27.79 7.40 -4.59
C GLU A 85 -28.76 7.80 -3.48
N LYS A 86 -29.99 7.28 -3.50
CA LYS A 86 -31.01 7.51 -2.46
C LYS A 86 -30.51 7.22 -1.06
N VAL A 87 -29.74 6.16 -0.87
CA VAL A 87 -29.26 5.78 0.47
C VAL A 87 -28.08 6.64 0.90
N PHE A 88 -27.16 6.97 -0.01
CA PHE A 88 -25.94 7.71 0.31
C PHE A 88 -26.14 9.23 0.42
N THR A 89 -27.04 9.82 -0.37
CA THR A 89 -27.26 11.27 -0.42
C THR A 89 -28.72 11.67 -0.24
N GLY A 90 -29.67 10.74 -0.40
CA GLY A 90 -31.10 11.07 -0.37
C GLY A 90 -31.60 11.75 -1.64
N ASP A 91 -31.00 11.43 -2.80
CA ASP A 91 -31.24 12.08 -4.10
C ASP A 91 -30.95 13.60 -4.11
N SER A 92 -30.18 14.07 -3.14
CA SER A 92 -29.97 15.51 -2.97
C SER A 92 -28.98 16.10 -3.98
N VAL A 93 -28.08 15.28 -4.55
CA VAL A 93 -26.99 15.77 -5.39
C VAL A 93 -26.41 14.70 -6.33
N GLY A 94 -26.41 15.05 -7.63
CA GLY A 94 -25.71 14.32 -8.67
C GLY A 94 -26.30 12.95 -9.02
N THR A 95 -25.62 12.25 -9.93
CA THR A 95 -25.92 10.89 -10.36
C THR A 95 -24.65 10.03 -10.34
N LEU A 96 -24.78 8.74 -10.13
CA LEU A 96 -23.69 7.76 -10.20
C LEU A 96 -23.61 7.15 -11.59
N VAL A 97 -22.40 7.20 -12.14
CA VAL A 97 -22.07 6.64 -13.45
C VAL A 97 -20.98 5.60 -13.27
N VAL A 98 -21.13 4.43 -13.90
CA VAL A 98 -20.11 3.39 -13.89
C VAL A 98 -18.79 3.93 -14.44
N ASP A 99 -17.73 3.73 -13.67
CA ASP A 99 -16.37 4.20 -13.97
C ASP A 99 -15.45 3.00 -14.26
N LYS A 100 -15.51 1.95 -13.45
CA LYS A 100 -14.62 0.79 -13.57
C LYS A 100 -15.28 -0.50 -13.09
N VAL A 101 -15.08 -1.60 -13.82
CA VAL A 101 -15.48 -2.96 -13.40
C VAL A 101 -14.23 -3.75 -13.01
N LEU A 102 -14.27 -4.42 -11.86
CA LEU A 102 -13.20 -5.26 -11.33
C LEU A 102 -13.77 -6.66 -11.05
N PRO A 103 -13.38 -7.70 -11.79
CA PRO A 103 -13.82 -9.07 -11.52
C PRO A 103 -13.39 -9.55 -10.11
N VAL A 104 -14.28 -10.22 -9.37
CA VAL A 104 -14.00 -10.79 -8.04
C VAL A 104 -14.62 -12.18 -7.95
N GLY A 105 -13.82 -13.22 -8.18
CA GLY A 105 -14.33 -14.60 -8.24
C GLY A 105 -15.35 -14.78 -9.37
N GLU A 106 -16.53 -15.32 -9.05
CA GLU A 106 -17.65 -15.37 -10.01
C GLU A 106 -18.47 -14.07 -10.05
N GLY A 107 -18.23 -13.11 -9.15
CA GLY A 107 -18.90 -11.83 -9.06
C GLY A 107 -18.03 -10.66 -9.53
N SER A 108 -18.32 -9.45 -9.06
CA SER A 108 -17.56 -8.24 -9.43
C SER A 108 -17.66 -7.13 -8.39
N THR A 109 -16.63 -6.31 -8.29
CA THR A 109 -16.73 -4.97 -7.69
C THR A 109 -16.82 -3.94 -8.82
N VAL A 110 -17.85 -3.10 -8.81
CA VAL A 110 -18.03 -2.04 -9.81
C VAL A 110 -17.92 -0.69 -9.11
N ARG A 111 -16.98 0.14 -9.57
CA ARG A 111 -16.82 1.51 -9.08
C ARG A 111 -17.66 2.45 -9.92
N LEU A 112 -18.46 3.27 -9.24
CA LEU A 112 -19.23 4.35 -9.82
C LEU A 112 -18.68 5.67 -9.29
N ARG A 113 -18.52 6.63 -10.19
CA ARG A 113 -18.16 8.01 -9.85
C ARG A 113 -19.42 8.86 -9.79
N GLN A 114 -19.43 9.85 -8.91
CA GLN A 114 -20.52 10.83 -8.86
C GLN A 114 -20.29 11.92 -9.90
N GLU A 115 -21.35 12.27 -10.62
CA GLU A 115 -21.38 13.43 -11.51
C GLU A 115 -22.45 14.42 -11.05
N VAL A 116 -22.16 15.71 -11.18
CA VAL A 116 -23.15 16.79 -11.06
C VAL A 116 -23.20 17.49 -12.41
N ASP A 117 -24.37 17.56 -13.02
CA ASP A 117 -24.59 18.09 -14.37
C ASP A 117 -23.68 17.45 -15.45
N GLY A 118 -23.43 16.14 -15.33
CA GLY A 118 -22.58 15.38 -16.25
C GLY A 118 -21.07 15.60 -16.07
N VAL A 119 -20.65 16.32 -15.02
CA VAL A 119 -19.24 16.55 -14.69
C VAL A 119 -18.88 15.78 -13.42
N PRO A 120 -17.80 14.97 -13.41
CA PRO A 120 -17.39 14.23 -12.23
C PRO A 120 -17.07 15.14 -11.03
N VAL A 121 -17.39 14.65 -9.83
CA VAL A 121 -16.96 15.23 -8.55
C VAL A 121 -15.66 14.55 -8.11
N PHE A 122 -14.61 15.32 -7.90
CA PHE A 122 -13.30 14.79 -7.51
C PHE A 122 -13.38 14.04 -6.17
N GLY A 123 -12.85 12.82 -6.14
CA GLY A 123 -12.86 11.96 -4.95
C GLY A 123 -14.21 11.29 -4.63
N ALA A 124 -15.30 11.67 -5.28
CA ALA A 124 -16.63 11.11 -5.01
C ALA A 124 -16.85 9.79 -5.75
N SER A 125 -16.93 8.69 -5.02
CA SER A 125 -17.16 7.37 -5.61
C SER A 125 -17.82 6.38 -4.66
N VAL A 126 -18.53 5.41 -5.24
CA VAL A 126 -19.07 4.24 -4.54
C VAL A 126 -18.59 2.98 -5.26
N ALA A 127 -18.13 2.00 -4.50
CA ALA A 127 -17.88 0.65 -4.96
C ALA A 127 -19.08 -0.24 -4.60
N GLN A 128 -19.73 -0.80 -5.61
CA GLN A 128 -20.77 -1.82 -5.45
C GLN A 128 -20.15 -3.21 -5.55
N SER A 129 -20.40 -4.08 -4.58
CA SER A 129 -20.07 -5.50 -4.64
C SER A 129 -21.26 -6.27 -5.20
N LEU A 130 -21.06 -7.00 -6.30
CA LEU A 130 -22.09 -7.74 -7.01
C LEU A 130 -21.81 -9.24 -7.02
N ALA A 131 -22.86 -10.03 -6.85
CA ALA A 131 -22.84 -11.47 -7.11
C ALA A 131 -22.79 -11.76 -8.63
N LYS A 132 -22.57 -13.03 -8.99
CA LYS A 132 -22.49 -13.50 -10.38
C LYS A 132 -23.72 -13.15 -11.23
N ASP A 133 -24.89 -13.11 -10.61
CA ASP A 133 -26.17 -12.80 -11.25
C ASP A 133 -26.50 -11.29 -11.27
N GLY A 134 -25.54 -10.44 -10.85
CA GLY A 134 -25.73 -9.00 -10.78
C GLY A 134 -26.46 -8.51 -9.53
N SER A 135 -26.79 -9.39 -8.58
CA SER A 135 -27.39 -8.98 -7.30
C SER A 135 -26.41 -8.15 -6.47
N LEU A 136 -26.87 -7.03 -5.91
CA LEU A 136 -26.06 -6.16 -5.06
C LEU A 136 -25.91 -6.77 -3.66
N LEU A 137 -24.66 -6.98 -3.26
CA LEU A 137 -24.26 -7.55 -1.97
C LEU A 137 -23.91 -6.47 -0.95
N SER A 138 -23.27 -5.39 -1.38
CA SER A 138 -22.95 -4.22 -0.55
C SER A 138 -22.57 -3.03 -1.41
N ALA A 139 -22.62 -1.83 -0.83
CA ALA A 139 -22.11 -0.61 -1.44
C ALA A 139 -21.29 0.19 -0.41
N THR A 140 -20.05 0.54 -0.74
CA THR A 140 -19.14 1.31 0.12
C THR A 140 -18.59 2.49 -0.64
N GLY A 141 -18.66 3.69 -0.06
CA GLY A 141 -18.25 4.89 -0.80
C GLY A 141 -18.26 6.17 0.00
N SER A 142 -17.92 7.24 -0.69
CA SER A 142 -17.90 8.62 -0.19
C SER A 142 -18.40 9.52 -1.29
N LEU A 143 -19.53 10.17 -1.07
CA LEU A 143 -20.20 11.04 -2.04
C LEU A 143 -20.31 12.46 -1.50
N THR A 144 -20.33 13.44 -2.41
CA THR A 144 -20.67 14.79 -2.01
C THR A 144 -22.11 14.83 -1.53
N GLN A 145 -22.39 15.61 -0.50
CA GLN A 145 -23.71 15.67 0.13
C GLN A 145 -24.56 16.83 -0.39
N LYS A 146 -23.93 17.85 -0.96
CA LYS A 146 -24.57 19.02 -1.59
C LYS A 146 -23.70 19.53 -2.73
N SER A 147 -24.31 20.23 -3.69
CA SER A 147 -23.59 21.07 -4.63
C SER A 147 -23.99 22.53 -4.44
N GLN A 148 -23.09 23.45 -4.80
CA GLN A 148 -23.35 24.89 -4.77
C GLN A 148 -22.79 25.55 -6.03
N GLY A 149 -23.63 26.40 -6.65
CA GLY A 149 -23.28 27.10 -7.88
C GLY A 149 -23.58 26.27 -9.13
N ARG A 150 -23.10 26.74 -10.28
CA ARG A 150 -23.18 26.07 -11.58
C ARG A 150 -21.96 26.45 -12.41
N TYR A 151 -21.60 25.64 -13.40
CA TYR A 151 -20.60 26.06 -14.38
C TYR A 151 -21.12 27.25 -15.21
N PRO A 152 -20.27 28.24 -15.52
CA PRO A 152 -20.58 29.21 -16.57
C PRO A 152 -20.85 28.53 -17.92
N ASP A 153 -21.60 29.17 -18.80
CA ASP A 153 -22.02 28.58 -20.07
C ASP A 153 -20.82 28.11 -20.91
N GLY A 154 -20.81 26.82 -21.28
CA GLY A 154 -19.74 26.19 -22.05
C GLY A 154 -18.47 25.86 -21.25
N ALA A 155 -18.35 26.33 -20.01
CA ALA A 155 -17.17 26.22 -19.18
C ALA A 155 -16.98 24.82 -18.57
N SER A 156 -17.97 23.93 -18.71
CA SER A 156 -17.87 22.51 -18.33
C SER A 156 -17.23 21.62 -19.40
N LYS A 157 -16.96 22.14 -20.61
CA LYS A 157 -16.44 21.35 -21.74
C LYS A 157 -14.92 21.27 -21.80
N ALA A 158 -14.24 22.30 -21.31
CA ALA A 158 -12.78 22.41 -21.34
C ALA A 158 -12.31 23.37 -20.25
N VAL A 159 -11.05 23.21 -19.83
CA VAL A 159 -10.40 24.10 -18.87
C VAL A 159 -9.95 25.38 -19.59
N PRO A 160 -10.39 26.58 -19.17
CA PRO A 160 -9.94 27.84 -19.75
C PRO A 160 -8.45 28.09 -19.46
N GLN A 161 -7.75 28.72 -20.41
CA GLN A 161 -6.33 29.05 -20.25
C GLN A 161 -6.07 29.93 -19.02
N GLN A 162 -7.03 30.78 -18.64
CA GLN A 162 -6.97 31.61 -17.44
C GLN A 162 -6.89 30.78 -16.16
N ALA A 163 -7.63 29.68 -16.06
CA ALA A 163 -7.57 28.78 -14.91
C ALA A 163 -6.20 28.09 -14.84
N SER A 164 -5.70 27.63 -15.99
CA SER A 164 -4.34 27.06 -16.08
C SER A 164 -3.26 28.06 -15.69
N ALA A 165 -3.37 29.31 -16.13
CA ALA A 165 -2.44 30.38 -15.77
C ALA A 165 -2.51 30.74 -14.27
N ALA A 166 -3.71 30.76 -13.69
CA ALA A 166 -3.90 30.98 -12.25
C ALA A 166 -3.29 29.84 -11.42
N ALA A 167 -3.43 28.59 -11.87
CA ALA A 167 -2.80 27.45 -11.22
C ALA A 167 -1.27 27.53 -11.24
N VAL A 168 -0.69 27.81 -12.42
CA VAL A 168 0.78 28.00 -12.55
C VAL A 168 1.26 29.16 -11.69
N LYS A 169 0.53 30.29 -11.69
CA LYS A 169 0.86 31.45 -10.85
C LYS A 169 0.81 31.10 -9.35
N ALA A 170 -0.21 30.36 -8.91
CA ALA A 170 -0.34 29.98 -7.52
C ALA A 170 0.82 29.09 -7.06
N ILE A 171 1.24 28.14 -7.89
CA ILE A 171 2.42 27.31 -7.60
C ILE A 171 3.69 28.15 -7.62
N ALA A 172 3.89 29.01 -8.61
CA ALA A 172 5.03 29.94 -8.67
C ALA A 172 5.15 30.78 -7.38
N ASP A 173 4.03 31.33 -6.91
CA ASP A 173 3.97 32.13 -5.67
C ASP A 173 4.23 31.26 -4.42
N GLN A 174 3.73 30.02 -4.40
CA GLN A 174 3.89 29.04 -3.33
C GLN A 174 5.35 28.58 -3.21
N THR A 175 5.99 28.20 -4.31
CA THR A 175 7.34 27.61 -4.35
C THR A 175 8.45 28.65 -4.51
N LYS A 176 8.10 29.92 -4.68
CA LYS A 176 9.02 31.02 -5.00
C LYS A 176 9.81 30.77 -6.29
N THR A 177 9.18 30.09 -7.25
CA THR A 177 9.74 29.74 -8.55
C THR A 177 9.20 30.70 -9.61
N PRO A 178 10.04 31.18 -10.56
CA PRO A 178 9.56 31.85 -11.76
C PRO A 178 8.51 31.00 -12.52
N ALA A 179 7.38 31.62 -12.91
CA ALA A 179 6.28 30.92 -13.56
C ALA A 179 6.65 30.28 -14.92
N ASP A 180 7.70 30.75 -15.57
CA ASP A 180 8.23 30.22 -16.83
C ASP A 180 9.01 28.89 -16.65
N LYS A 181 9.34 28.52 -15.41
CA LYS A 181 9.88 27.19 -15.05
C LYS A 181 8.79 26.15 -14.75
N LEU A 182 7.53 26.54 -14.82
CA LEU A 182 6.38 25.68 -14.54
C LEU A 182 5.52 25.52 -15.80
N ALA A 183 4.95 24.34 -15.97
CA ALA A 183 4.13 23.96 -17.11
C ALA A 183 2.89 23.21 -16.65
N VAL A 184 1.82 23.29 -17.45
CA VAL A 184 0.61 22.50 -17.23
C VAL A 184 0.82 21.13 -17.87
N ALA A 185 0.74 20.06 -17.08
CA ALA A 185 0.92 18.69 -17.54
C ALA A 185 -0.41 18.05 -17.98
N ASP A 186 -1.49 18.28 -17.24
CA ASP A 186 -2.84 17.83 -17.56
C ASP A 186 -3.86 18.83 -16.98
N SER A 187 -5.07 18.88 -17.54
CA SER A 187 -6.14 19.69 -16.97
C SER A 187 -7.51 19.09 -17.29
N LYS A 188 -8.38 19.04 -16.27
CA LYS A 188 -9.71 18.39 -16.36
C LYS A 188 -10.76 19.19 -15.61
N VAL A 189 -11.99 19.13 -16.10
CA VAL A 189 -13.17 19.74 -15.46
C VAL A 189 -13.66 18.80 -14.35
N TYR A 190 -13.83 19.34 -13.14
CA TYR A 190 -14.32 18.60 -11.97
C TYR A 190 -15.13 19.50 -11.07
N TRP A 191 -16.18 18.96 -10.45
CA TRP A 191 -16.65 19.53 -9.20
C TRP A 191 -15.65 19.21 -8.08
N TYR A 192 -15.35 20.19 -7.23
CA TYR A 192 -14.43 20.01 -6.10
C TYR A 192 -15.19 20.09 -4.78
N ASP A 193 -15.09 19.03 -3.97
CA ASP A 193 -15.60 18.99 -2.60
C ASP A 193 -14.40 18.91 -1.64
N PRO A 194 -14.13 19.96 -0.84
CA PRO A 194 -12.99 19.99 0.07
C PRO A 194 -13.02 18.90 1.14
N LYS A 195 -14.21 18.44 1.56
CA LYS A 195 -14.33 17.36 2.54
C LYS A 195 -13.88 16.02 1.96
N LEU A 196 -14.13 15.78 0.67
CA LEU A 196 -13.67 14.58 -0.03
C LEU A 196 -12.18 14.66 -0.40
N ALA A 197 -11.63 15.86 -0.54
CA ALA A 197 -10.19 16.10 -0.66
C ALA A 197 -9.45 16.11 0.70
N ALA A 198 -10.04 15.50 1.75
CA ALA A 198 -9.46 15.36 3.09
C ALA A 198 -9.15 16.68 3.83
N LYS A 199 -9.82 17.79 3.49
CA LYS A 199 -9.73 19.03 4.28
C LYS A 199 -10.55 18.91 5.57
N ASN A 200 -9.85 18.90 6.70
CA ASN A 200 -10.46 18.79 8.03
C ASN A 200 -11.52 19.90 8.26
N GLU A 201 -12.58 19.56 8.99
CA GLU A 201 -13.69 20.47 9.36
C GLU A 201 -14.54 21.07 8.21
N ALA A 202 -14.24 20.74 6.95
CA ALA A 202 -15.03 21.20 5.81
C ALA A 202 -16.42 20.53 5.76
N GLN A 203 -17.43 21.28 5.32
CA GLN A 203 -18.71 20.70 4.92
C GLN A 203 -18.56 19.99 3.57
N SER A 204 -19.28 18.88 3.37
CA SER A 204 -19.32 18.20 2.08
C SER A 204 -20.24 18.95 1.12
N VAL A 205 -19.65 19.92 0.41
CA VAL A 205 -20.31 20.76 -0.58
C VAL A 205 -19.40 20.87 -1.80
N ALA A 206 -19.84 20.32 -2.92
CA ALA A 206 -19.13 20.41 -4.19
C ALA A 206 -19.38 21.75 -4.88
N VAL A 207 -18.31 22.39 -5.39
CA VAL A 207 -18.39 23.60 -6.21
C VAL A 207 -17.75 23.37 -7.60
N PRO A 208 -18.18 24.09 -8.66
CA PRO A 208 -17.60 23.97 -9.99
C PRO A 208 -16.12 24.35 -9.98
N ALA A 209 -15.25 23.48 -10.48
CA ALA A 209 -13.81 23.70 -10.48
C ALA A 209 -13.10 23.13 -11.72
N TYR A 210 -11.82 23.45 -11.82
CA TYR A 210 -10.87 22.87 -12.75
C TYR A 210 -9.71 22.26 -11.98
N LYS A 211 -9.41 20.99 -12.21
CA LYS A 211 -8.18 20.35 -11.75
C LYS A 211 -7.09 20.63 -12.79
N VAL A 212 -6.01 21.26 -12.37
CA VAL A 212 -4.84 21.55 -13.20
C VAL A 212 -3.64 20.89 -12.55
N ASP A 213 -2.98 19.98 -13.28
CA ASP A 213 -1.73 19.39 -12.87
C ASP A 213 -0.60 20.29 -13.37
N VAL A 214 0.19 20.82 -12.46
CA VAL A 214 1.35 21.68 -12.75
C VAL A 214 2.62 20.88 -12.50
N THR A 215 3.58 20.96 -13.41
CA THR A 215 4.90 20.34 -13.28
C THR A 215 5.99 21.36 -13.57
N GLY A 216 7.18 21.16 -13.03
CA GLY A 216 8.34 21.99 -13.37
C GLY A 216 9.33 22.06 -12.23
N ASP A 217 10.40 22.82 -12.40
CA ASP A 217 11.45 22.93 -11.40
C ASP A 217 10.97 23.89 -10.29
N GLY A 218 10.42 23.35 -9.21
CA GLY A 218 9.83 24.05 -8.07
C GLY A 218 10.85 24.70 -7.14
N GLU A 219 10.64 24.53 -5.83
CA GLU A 219 11.49 25.16 -4.83
C GLU A 219 12.95 24.66 -4.94
N LYS A 220 13.92 25.59 -4.99
CA LYS A 220 15.36 25.30 -5.15
C LYS A 220 15.71 24.51 -6.42
N ASP A 221 14.99 24.76 -7.53
CA ASP A 221 15.25 24.13 -8.85
C ASP A 221 15.08 22.59 -8.87
N LYS A 222 14.25 22.04 -7.98
CA LYS A 222 13.92 20.61 -7.99
C LYS A 222 12.70 20.32 -8.85
N PRO A 223 12.68 19.22 -9.65
CA PRO A 223 11.47 18.81 -10.33
C PRO A 223 10.32 18.71 -9.35
N GLY A 224 9.13 19.13 -9.77
CA GLY A 224 7.96 19.16 -8.93
C GLY A 224 6.70 18.86 -9.70
N ARG A 225 5.69 18.37 -8.98
CA ARG A 225 4.34 18.14 -9.47
C ARG A 225 3.36 18.60 -8.41
N TRP A 226 2.34 19.35 -8.82
CA TRP A 226 1.28 19.84 -7.96
C TRP A 226 -0.07 19.58 -8.61
N VAL A 227 -1.05 19.33 -7.76
CA VAL A 227 -2.47 19.34 -8.16
C VAL A 227 -3.07 20.63 -7.66
N VAL A 228 -3.71 21.38 -8.55
CA VAL A 228 -4.34 22.66 -8.21
C VAL A 228 -5.81 22.61 -8.62
N PHE A 229 -6.70 23.03 -7.73
CA PHE A 229 -8.11 23.25 -8.01
C PHE A 229 -8.40 24.73 -8.12
N VAL A 230 -8.91 25.16 -9.27
CA VAL A 230 -9.29 26.56 -9.55
C VAL A 230 -10.81 26.65 -9.65
N ASP A 231 -11.40 27.68 -9.05
CA ASP A 231 -12.85 27.92 -9.09
C ASP A 231 -13.29 28.22 -10.52
N ALA A 232 -14.32 27.54 -11.00
CA ALA A 232 -14.79 27.74 -12.38
C ALA A 232 -15.62 29.01 -12.57
N ASN A 233 -16.17 29.58 -11.48
CA ASN A 233 -16.90 30.86 -11.52
C ASN A 233 -15.98 32.07 -11.30
N ASP A 234 -14.79 31.85 -10.76
CA ASP A 234 -13.75 32.87 -10.60
C ASP A 234 -12.38 32.24 -10.87
N THR A 235 -11.94 32.29 -12.13
CA THR A 235 -10.69 31.63 -12.55
C THR A 235 -9.43 32.28 -11.97
N ALA A 236 -9.54 33.38 -11.21
CA ALA A 236 -8.45 33.94 -10.43
C ALA A 236 -8.33 33.32 -9.02
N LYS A 237 -9.34 32.57 -8.58
CA LYS A 237 -9.43 32.00 -7.24
C LYS A 237 -9.02 30.53 -7.25
N VAL A 238 -7.91 30.23 -6.58
CA VAL A 238 -7.51 28.86 -6.25
C VAL A 238 -8.28 28.39 -5.03
N LEU A 239 -8.97 27.24 -5.18
CA LEU A 239 -9.75 26.59 -4.12
C LEU A 239 -8.86 25.77 -3.21
N ASP A 240 -7.88 25.08 -3.80
CA ASP A 240 -6.94 24.21 -3.09
C ASP A 240 -5.71 23.92 -3.97
N SER A 241 -4.59 23.61 -3.32
CA SER A 241 -3.41 23.08 -3.99
C SER A 241 -2.61 22.21 -3.04
N TRP A 242 -1.99 21.16 -3.57
CA TRP A 242 -1.04 20.34 -2.83
C TRP A 242 0.06 19.83 -3.73
N SER A 243 1.19 19.49 -3.13
CA SER A 243 2.26 18.80 -3.82
C SER A 243 1.85 17.35 -4.07
N ASP A 244 1.97 16.91 -5.31
CA ASP A 244 1.92 15.51 -5.73
C ASP A 244 3.32 15.02 -6.12
N THR A 245 4.36 15.71 -5.63
CA THR A 245 5.74 15.23 -5.65
C THR A 245 5.86 14.04 -4.72
N LYS A 246 5.70 12.84 -5.26
CA LYS A 246 6.25 11.62 -4.66
C LYS A 246 7.73 11.59 -4.98
N GLN A 247 8.54 12.33 -4.23
CA GLN A 247 9.97 12.43 -4.49
C GLN A 247 10.79 12.05 -3.27
N LEU A 248 11.87 11.33 -3.57
CA LEU A 248 13.03 11.20 -2.73
C LEU A 248 13.39 12.55 -2.09
N ASN A 249 13.49 12.55 -0.77
CA ASN A 249 13.99 13.67 -0.01
C ASN A 249 15.04 13.15 0.96
N ARG A 250 16.26 13.64 0.81
CA ARG A 250 17.43 13.18 1.56
C ARG A 250 18.01 14.30 2.41
N VAL A 251 18.41 13.97 3.62
CA VAL A 251 19.19 14.86 4.48
C VAL A 251 20.33 14.05 5.08
N VAL A 252 21.56 14.46 4.77
CA VAL A 252 22.77 13.81 5.29
C VAL A 252 23.55 14.82 6.12
N CYS A 253 23.84 14.45 7.36
CA CYS A 253 24.62 15.21 8.32
C CYS A 253 26.00 14.61 8.44
N ASP A 254 26.95 15.47 8.75
CA ASP A 254 28.33 15.08 9.00
C ASP A 254 28.65 15.26 10.49
N ALA A 255 28.96 14.16 11.16
CA ALA A 255 29.42 14.20 12.54
C ALA A 255 30.89 14.62 12.67
N ASN A 256 31.66 14.63 11.57
CA ASN A 256 33.06 15.05 11.54
C ASN A 256 33.91 14.40 12.66
N SER A 257 33.76 13.08 12.80
CA SER A 257 34.45 12.26 13.82
C SER A 257 34.12 12.66 15.27
N THR A 258 32.94 13.24 15.51
CA THR A 258 32.46 13.58 16.85
C THR A 258 32.08 12.32 17.63
N VAL A 259 32.52 12.27 18.89
CA VAL A 259 32.14 11.20 19.83
C VAL A 259 30.69 11.42 20.30
N VAL A 260 29.84 10.42 20.06
CA VAL A 260 28.44 10.40 20.48
C VAL A 260 28.20 9.32 21.54
N ASP A 261 27.23 9.56 22.42
CA ASP A 261 26.71 8.55 23.35
C ASP A 261 25.46 7.90 22.76
N LEU A 262 25.62 6.69 22.23
CA LEU A 262 24.54 5.90 21.63
C LEU A 262 23.46 5.47 22.64
N ASN A 263 23.68 5.65 23.95
CA ASN A 263 22.69 5.36 24.99
C ASN A 263 21.93 6.61 25.46
N SER A 264 22.25 7.79 24.91
CA SER A 264 21.57 9.02 25.29
C SER A 264 20.09 8.98 24.89
N ALA A 265 19.22 9.43 25.80
CA ALA A 265 17.78 9.52 25.55
C ALA A 265 17.40 10.55 24.48
N THR A 266 18.30 11.48 24.15
CA THR A 266 18.08 12.50 23.11
C THR A 266 18.54 12.05 21.72
N ASP A 267 19.13 10.85 21.62
CA ASP A 267 19.70 10.29 20.39
C ASP A 267 20.56 11.29 19.58
N PRO A 268 21.84 11.47 19.96
CA PRO A 268 22.73 12.44 19.34
C PRO A 268 23.10 12.11 17.89
N THR A 269 22.60 11.01 17.30
CA THR A 269 22.83 10.70 15.89
C THR A 269 21.71 11.18 14.96
N GLN A 270 20.61 11.74 15.49
CA GLN A 270 19.49 12.18 14.66
C GLN A 270 19.84 13.43 13.83
N CYS A 271 20.01 13.23 12.52
CA CYS A 271 20.38 14.28 11.59
C CYS A 271 19.29 15.36 11.45
N GLY A 272 19.68 16.63 11.63
CA GLY A 272 18.78 17.78 11.50
C GLY A 272 18.00 18.09 12.77
N THR A 273 18.55 17.85 13.96
CA THR A 273 18.00 18.37 15.21
C THR A 273 18.93 19.43 15.82
N PRO A 274 18.39 20.39 16.59
CA PRO A 274 19.23 21.39 17.27
C PRO A 274 20.25 20.79 18.25
N ASP A 275 19.92 19.63 18.84
CA ASP A 275 20.72 18.97 19.86
C ASP A 275 21.72 17.94 19.28
N ALA A 276 21.72 17.73 17.97
CA ALA A 276 22.63 16.83 17.26
C ALA A 276 23.35 17.56 16.11
N PHE A 277 23.44 16.92 14.93
CA PHE A 277 24.17 17.43 13.77
C PHE A 277 23.25 18.19 12.82
N GLN A 278 23.76 19.30 12.29
CA GLN A 278 23.08 20.08 11.26
C GLN A 278 23.27 19.45 9.88
N ALA A 279 22.29 19.66 8.99
CA ALA A 279 22.33 19.13 7.63
C ALA A 279 23.55 19.64 6.86
N THR A 280 24.35 18.71 6.34
CA THR A 280 25.53 19.00 5.51
C THR A 280 25.19 18.97 4.03
N ARG A 281 24.34 18.01 3.62
CA ARG A 281 23.80 17.91 2.26
C ARG A 281 22.32 17.57 2.32
N THR A 282 21.50 18.41 1.71
CA THR A 282 20.05 18.21 1.58
C THR A 282 19.68 17.89 0.13
N GLU A 283 18.47 17.39 -0.08
CA GLU A 283 17.94 17.09 -1.41
C GLU A 283 18.18 18.26 -2.39
N GLY A 284 18.57 17.94 -3.62
CA GLY A 284 18.90 18.88 -4.70
C GLY A 284 20.25 19.61 -4.58
N GLN A 285 20.98 19.48 -3.47
CA GLN A 285 22.29 20.15 -3.34
C GLN A 285 23.40 19.41 -4.11
N PRO A 286 24.37 20.16 -4.67
CA PRO A 286 25.56 19.56 -5.27
C PRO A 286 26.37 18.78 -4.22
N PRO A 287 27.31 17.92 -4.64
CA PRO A 287 28.23 17.24 -3.74
C PRO A 287 28.90 18.20 -2.75
N SER A 288 28.94 17.79 -1.49
CA SER A 288 29.50 18.55 -0.38
C SER A 288 31.03 18.57 -0.38
N GLY A 289 31.66 17.61 -1.06
CA GLY A 289 33.10 17.38 -1.02
C GLY A 289 33.55 16.48 0.14
N ILE A 290 32.61 16.00 0.97
CA ILE A 290 32.86 15.00 2.01
C ILE A 290 32.39 13.65 1.47
N ALA A 291 33.33 12.73 1.25
CA ALA A 291 33.07 11.47 0.56
C ALA A 291 31.91 10.67 1.17
N ASP A 292 31.91 10.44 2.49
CA ASP A 292 30.82 9.69 3.14
C ASP A 292 29.46 10.38 3.02
N VAL A 293 29.40 11.72 3.14
CA VAL A 293 28.16 12.48 2.98
C VAL A 293 27.61 12.30 1.57
N ASP A 294 28.51 12.39 0.59
CA ASP A 294 28.13 12.32 -0.82
C ASP A 294 27.73 10.91 -1.24
N SER A 295 28.45 9.89 -0.76
CA SER A 295 28.12 8.48 -0.97
C SER A 295 26.76 8.11 -0.37
N ILE A 296 26.51 8.43 0.91
CA ILE A 296 25.22 8.12 1.55
C ILE A 296 24.06 8.85 0.86
N TYR A 297 24.27 10.10 0.46
CA TYR A 297 23.27 10.85 -0.31
C TYR A 297 22.92 10.13 -1.62
N ASP A 298 23.91 9.66 -2.37
CA ASP A 298 23.69 8.95 -3.63
C ASP A 298 23.07 7.55 -3.40
N PHE A 299 23.50 6.82 -2.38
CA PHE A 299 22.98 5.49 -2.03
C PHE A 299 21.54 5.52 -1.53
N PHE A 300 21.10 6.56 -0.82
CA PHE A 300 19.66 6.74 -0.55
C PHE A 300 18.85 6.81 -1.85
N GLY A 301 19.42 7.41 -2.90
CA GLY A 301 18.80 7.44 -4.23
C GLY A 301 18.79 6.07 -4.91
N ALA A 302 19.88 5.32 -4.82
CA ALA A 302 19.95 3.95 -5.34
C ALA A 302 18.90 3.04 -4.67
N THR A 303 18.79 3.09 -3.33
CA THR A 303 17.80 2.31 -2.58
C THR A 303 16.36 2.74 -2.89
N GLU A 304 16.07 4.04 -2.98
CA GLU A 304 14.75 4.54 -3.43
C GLU A 304 14.39 3.97 -4.80
N ASN A 305 15.32 4.04 -5.76
CA ASN A 305 15.11 3.55 -7.12
C ASN A 305 14.81 2.05 -7.14
N PHE A 306 15.54 1.26 -6.35
CA PHE A 306 15.29 -0.17 -6.21
C PHE A 306 13.87 -0.43 -5.68
N TYR A 307 13.49 0.17 -4.55
CA TYR A 307 12.18 -0.05 -3.95
C TYR A 307 11.04 0.44 -4.83
N HIS A 308 11.18 1.60 -5.47
CA HIS A 308 10.19 2.11 -6.41
C HIS A 308 10.03 1.21 -7.64
N LYS A 309 11.10 0.58 -8.11
CA LYS A 309 11.07 -0.33 -9.28
C LYS A 309 10.47 -1.69 -8.94
N TYR A 310 10.83 -2.27 -7.80
CA TYR A 310 10.54 -3.68 -7.48
C TYR A 310 9.46 -3.87 -6.42
N THR A 311 8.83 -2.81 -5.93
CA THR A 311 7.76 -2.87 -4.92
C THR A 311 6.65 -1.86 -5.27
N PRO A 312 5.46 -1.94 -4.67
CA PRO A 312 4.42 -0.92 -4.84
C PRO A 312 4.69 0.36 -4.02
N LEU A 313 5.76 0.39 -3.21
CA LEU A 313 6.14 1.58 -2.47
C LEU A 313 6.41 2.72 -3.45
N GLN A 314 5.77 3.85 -3.19
CA GLN A 314 5.87 5.01 -4.06
C GLN A 314 7.06 5.88 -3.71
N SER A 315 7.42 5.93 -2.43
CA SER A 315 8.64 6.56 -1.93
C SER A 315 9.04 5.98 -0.58
N LEU A 316 10.33 5.71 -0.37
CA LEU A 316 10.87 5.38 0.95
C LEU A 316 10.92 6.60 1.85
N SER A 317 11.13 7.80 1.30
CA SER A 317 11.07 9.04 2.09
C SER A 317 9.70 9.18 2.76
N ASP A 318 8.63 8.90 2.02
CA ASP A 318 7.26 8.89 2.57
C ASP A 318 7.00 7.68 3.46
N PHE A 319 7.61 6.53 3.19
CA PHE A 319 7.31 5.30 3.94
C PHE A 319 8.04 5.23 5.28
N ILE A 320 9.34 5.53 5.29
CA ILE A 320 10.22 5.36 6.47
C ILE A 320 10.94 6.64 6.88
N GLY A 321 10.90 7.71 6.07
CA GLY A 321 11.59 8.96 6.42
C GLY A 321 11.05 9.64 7.67
N ASN A 322 11.76 10.68 8.12
CA ASN A 322 11.44 11.43 9.33
C ASN A 322 11.48 12.94 9.10
N ASP A 323 10.60 13.68 9.78
CA ASP A 323 10.58 15.14 9.81
C ASP A 323 11.01 15.63 11.19
N THR A 324 12.23 16.16 11.27
CA THR A 324 12.83 16.66 12.52
C THR A 324 12.49 18.12 12.79
N GLY A 325 11.69 18.77 11.93
CA GLY A 325 11.35 20.19 12.07
C GLY A 325 12.49 21.15 11.67
N ASP A 326 13.51 20.68 10.96
CA ASP A 326 14.63 21.48 10.43
C ASP A 326 14.30 22.29 9.17
N GLY A 327 13.04 22.23 8.71
CA GLY A 327 12.60 22.88 7.49
C GLY A 327 12.93 22.11 6.21
N ASN A 328 13.47 20.88 6.31
CA ASN A 328 13.65 19.99 5.16
C ASN A 328 12.50 18.99 5.01
N GLY A 329 11.54 18.98 5.93
CA GLY A 329 10.38 18.08 5.91
C GLY A 329 10.75 16.62 6.15
N LYS A 330 9.83 15.72 5.79
CA LYS A 330 10.03 14.27 5.89
C LYS A 330 11.10 13.81 4.89
N ALA A 331 12.16 13.18 5.38
CA ALA A 331 13.31 12.78 4.56
C ALA A 331 13.92 11.46 5.03
N LEU A 332 14.63 10.76 4.13
CA LEU A 332 15.63 9.77 4.52
C LEU A 332 16.81 10.51 5.15
N ARG A 333 17.12 10.19 6.41
CA ARG A 333 18.08 10.93 7.24
C ARG A 333 19.27 10.06 7.61
N GLY A 334 20.49 10.55 7.38
CA GLY A 334 21.72 9.85 7.72
C GLY A 334 22.74 10.75 8.40
N THR A 335 23.36 10.28 9.49
CA THR A 335 24.54 10.94 10.08
C THR A 335 25.78 10.11 9.82
N VAL A 336 26.78 10.66 9.14
CA VAL A 336 28.02 9.95 8.80
C VAL A 336 29.19 10.37 9.68
N ARG A 337 30.24 9.53 9.72
CA ARG A 337 31.50 9.78 10.42
C ARG A 337 31.34 9.94 11.93
N ILE A 338 30.45 9.16 12.55
CA ILE A 338 30.31 9.12 14.01
C ILE A 338 31.47 8.37 14.67
N CYS A 339 31.80 8.75 15.89
CA CYS A 339 32.67 8.01 16.80
C CYS A 339 31.92 7.68 18.10
N THR A 340 32.36 6.66 18.81
CA THR A 340 31.93 6.39 20.19
C THR A 340 33.11 6.56 21.15
N ALA A 341 32.85 6.58 22.45
CA ALA A 341 33.91 6.72 23.46
C ALA A 341 34.98 5.63 23.34
N ASP A 342 34.58 4.43 22.91
CA ASP A 342 35.43 3.25 22.83
C ASP A 342 35.99 2.98 21.42
N GLN A 343 35.48 3.69 20.39
CA GLN A 343 35.85 3.41 19.00
C GLN A 343 35.73 4.63 18.07
N CYS A 344 36.83 5.01 17.42
CA CYS A 344 36.87 6.09 16.42
C CYS A 344 37.83 5.74 15.27
N PRO A 345 37.36 5.63 14.01
CA PRO A 345 35.95 5.71 13.61
C PRO A 345 35.12 4.55 14.18
N TYR A 346 33.83 4.79 14.42
CA TYR A 346 32.92 3.71 14.83
C TYR A 346 32.86 2.64 13.73
N ALA A 347 32.98 1.35 14.06
CA ALA A 347 33.09 0.29 13.06
C ALA A 347 31.72 -0.35 12.75
N ASN A 348 30.67 0.47 12.65
CA ASN A 348 29.33 -0.02 12.34
C ASN A 348 28.45 1.05 11.69
N ALA A 349 27.37 0.59 11.08
CA ALA A 349 26.21 1.40 10.67
C ALA A 349 24.96 0.87 11.37
N PHE A 350 23.92 1.69 11.49
CA PHE A 350 22.63 1.23 12.02
C PHE A 350 21.47 2.12 11.58
N TRP A 351 20.30 1.50 11.42
CA TRP A 351 18.99 2.15 11.49
C TRP A 351 18.52 2.28 12.95
N ASN A 352 18.17 3.50 13.39
CA ASN A 352 17.56 3.72 14.68
C ASN A 352 16.17 4.36 14.56
N ASN A 353 15.16 3.51 14.39
CA ASN A 353 13.72 3.82 14.30
C ASN A 353 13.27 4.74 13.16
N ASP A 354 14.01 5.80 12.86
CA ASP A 354 13.60 6.86 11.93
C ASP A 354 14.75 7.52 11.15
N HIS A 355 16.00 7.08 11.36
CA HIS A 355 17.19 7.57 10.66
C HIS A 355 18.33 6.54 10.69
N MET A 356 19.37 6.83 9.91
CA MET A 356 20.60 6.04 9.81
C MET A 356 21.76 6.77 10.47
N ALA A 357 22.72 6.01 11.00
CA ALA A 357 24.00 6.51 11.44
C ALA A 357 25.15 5.60 10.98
N TYR A 358 26.28 6.19 10.61
CA TYR A 358 27.42 5.51 10.03
C TYR A 358 28.72 5.98 10.68
N GLY A 359 29.58 5.04 11.03
CA GLY A 359 30.99 5.34 11.19
C GLY A 359 31.66 5.81 9.89
N GLU A 360 32.87 6.34 9.98
CA GLU A 360 33.63 6.73 8.80
C GLU A 360 34.08 5.50 7.98
N GLY A 361 33.87 5.54 6.67
CA GLY A 361 34.31 4.49 5.75
C GLY A 361 33.48 3.20 5.73
N VAL A 362 32.32 3.15 6.41
CA VAL A 362 31.36 2.03 6.31
C VAL A 362 30.16 2.36 5.39
N SER A 363 30.23 3.49 4.69
CA SER A 363 29.22 3.98 3.76
C SER A 363 29.30 3.24 2.42
N THR A 364 28.74 2.04 2.32
CA THR A 364 28.60 1.30 1.05
C THR A 364 27.13 1.17 0.65
N GLU A 365 26.86 0.93 -0.64
CA GLU A 365 25.49 0.91 -1.17
C GLU A 365 24.65 -0.22 -0.57
N ASP A 366 25.23 -1.41 -0.46
CA ASP A 366 24.62 -2.59 0.13
C ASP A 366 24.33 -2.41 1.63
N ILE A 367 25.28 -1.85 2.40
CA ILE A 367 25.08 -1.47 3.81
C ILE A 367 23.99 -0.40 3.92
N THR A 368 23.97 0.59 3.04
CA THR A 368 22.92 1.63 3.05
C THR A 368 21.55 1.05 2.76
N GLY A 369 21.43 0.16 1.77
CA GLY A 369 20.21 -0.56 1.46
C GLY A 369 19.78 -1.51 2.59
N HIS A 370 20.74 -2.14 3.27
CA HIS A 370 20.52 -2.97 4.46
C HIS A 370 19.90 -2.14 5.59
N GLU A 371 20.50 -1.02 5.97
CA GLU A 371 19.98 -0.18 7.06
C GLU A 371 18.59 0.38 6.75
N LEU A 372 18.37 0.92 5.54
CA LEU A 372 17.05 1.39 5.12
C LEU A 372 15.99 0.28 5.16
N THR A 373 16.38 -0.96 4.90
CA THR A 373 15.49 -2.13 4.94
C THR A 373 15.06 -2.49 6.36
N HIS A 374 15.84 -2.18 7.40
CA HIS A 374 15.33 -2.29 8.77
C HIS A 374 14.14 -1.36 9.01
N GLY A 375 14.19 -0.12 8.50
CA GLY A 375 13.06 0.81 8.53
C GLY A 375 11.82 0.29 7.79
N VAL A 376 12.03 -0.35 6.63
CA VAL A 376 10.95 -1.03 5.88
C VAL A 376 10.38 -2.18 6.71
N THR A 377 11.24 -3.00 7.30
CA THR A 377 10.84 -4.14 8.15
C THR A 377 10.00 -3.70 9.33
N GLN A 378 10.42 -2.64 10.02
CA GLN A 378 9.68 -2.03 11.13
C GLN A 378 8.25 -1.63 10.72
N ASN A 379 8.06 -1.08 9.52
CA ASN A 379 6.77 -0.57 9.05
C ASN A 379 5.91 -1.61 8.32
N VAL A 380 6.47 -2.75 7.91
CA VAL A 380 5.73 -3.80 7.17
C VAL A 380 5.32 -4.96 8.08
N ASN A 381 6.28 -5.65 8.70
CA ASN A 381 6.00 -6.89 9.46
C ASN A 381 6.49 -6.85 10.91
N GLY A 382 7.33 -5.88 11.26
CA GLY A 382 7.82 -5.66 12.62
C GLY A 382 8.60 -6.85 13.19
N LEU A 383 9.38 -7.57 12.37
CA LEU A 383 10.21 -8.69 12.83
C LEU A 383 11.03 -8.33 14.07
N ILE A 384 10.78 -9.04 15.17
CA ILE A 384 11.43 -8.85 16.46
C ILE A 384 12.90 -9.20 16.30
N TYR A 385 13.77 -8.29 16.75
CA TYR A 385 15.22 -8.41 16.64
C TYR A 385 15.80 -9.39 17.69
N ARG A 386 15.36 -10.64 17.63
CA ARG A 386 15.70 -11.70 18.58
C ARG A 386 15.51 -13.08 17.95
N ASP A 387 16.38 -14.02 18.31
CA ASP A 387 16.31 -15.44 17.92
C ASP A 387 16.10 -15.57 16.39
N ASP A 388 15.25 -16.49 15.92
CA ASP A 388 14.99 -16.66 14.48
C ASP A 388 14.43 -15.40 13.82
N SER A 389 13.49 -14.69 14.45
CA SER A 389 12.89 -13.49 13.85
C SER A 389 13.91 -12.39 13.61
N GLY A 390 14.92 -12.29 14.48
CA GLY A 390 16.01 -11.34 14.32
C GLY A 390 16.98 -11.76 13.21
N ALA A 391 17.32 -13.05 13.14
CA ALA A 391 18.15 -13.58 12.04
C ALA A 391 17.47 -13.42 10.67
N ILE A 392 16.14 -13.53 10.63
CA ILE A 392 15.33 -13.25 9.44
C ILE A 392 15.33 -11.74 9.15
N ASN A 393 15.21 -10.89 10.17
CA ASN A 393 15.29 -9.43 10.00
C ASN A 393 16.62 -9.03 9.33
N GLU A 394 17.74 -9.49 9.87
CA GLU A 394 19.08 -9.33 9.28
C GLU A 394 19.18 -9.86 7.85
N SER A 395 18.63 -11.06 7.61
CA SER A 395 18.66 -11.64 6.28
C SER A 395 17.83 -10.86 5.27
N MET A 396 16.65 -10.36 5.66
CA MET A 396 15.85 -9.51 4.77
C MET A 396 16.58 -8.21 4.45
N SER A 397 17.27 -7.60 5.42
CA SER A 397 18.12 -6.43 5.20
C SER A 397 19.29 -6.72 4.26
N ASP A 398 20.02 -7.83 4.43
CA ASP A 398 21.07 -8.25 3.50
C ASP A 398 20.53 -8.49 2.09
N VAL A 399 19.37 -9.15 1.96
CA VAL A 399 18.77 -9.47 0.67
C VAL A 399 18.37 -8.22 -0.10
N PHE A 400 17.68 -7.27 0.53
CA PHE A 400 17.27 -6.04 -0.15
C PHE A 400 18.45 -5.07 -0.36
N GLY A 401 19.43 -5.05 0.54
CA GLY A 401 20.69 -4.32 0.37
C GLY A 401 21.46 -4.82 -0.84
N GLU A 402 21.68 -6.13 -0.93
CA GLU A 402 22.36 -6.76 -2.06
C GLU A 402 21.54 -6.64 -3.34
N PHE A 403 20.20 -6.72 -3.30
CA PHE A 403 19.39 -6.47 -4.49
C PHE A 403 19.50 -5.03 -5.00
N THR A 404 19.62 -4.05 -4.11
CA THR A 404 19.90 -2.66 -4.48
C THR A 404 21.22 -2.60 -5.25
N PHE A 405 22.31 -3.09 -4.64
CA PHE A 405 23.65 -3.12 -5.23
C PHE A 405 23.72 -3.86 -6.57
N LEU A 406 23.13 -5.06 -6.65
CA LEU A 406 23.18 -5.89 -7.86
C LEU A 406 22.34 -5.36 -9.02
N THR A 407 21.32 -4.54 -8.74
CA THR A 407 20.48 -3.92 -9.78
C THR A 407 20.95 -2.52 -10.17
N ASP A 408 21.84 -1.90 -9.39
CA ASP A 408 22.55 -0.69 -9.80
C ASP A 408 23.73 -1.02 -10.72
N THR A 409 23.49 -0.94 -12.02
CA THR A 409 24.54 -1.14 -13.04
C THR A 409 25.49 0.07 -13.18
N SER A 410 25.20 1.18 -12.50
CA SER A 410 26.05 2.37 -12.51
C SER A 410 27.15 2.33 -11.43
N ASN A 411 26.98 1.49 -10.40
CA ASN A 411 28.00 1.31 -9.38
C ASN A 411 29.20 0.52 -9.95
N PRO A 412 30.42 1.10 -9.98
CA PRO A 412 31.60 0.42 -10.51
C PRO A 412 32.08 -0.77 -9.68
N LEU A 413 31.64 -0.88 -8.42
CA LEU A 413 31.94 -2.02 -7.56
C LEU A 413 31.03 -3.22 -7.85
N ASN A 414 29.91 -3.03 -8.57
CA ASN A 414 29.05 -4.12 -9.02
C ASN A 414 29.74 -4.92 -10.14
N THR A 415 30.63 -5.82 -9.71
CA THR A 415 31.42 -6.71 -10.57
C THR A 415 31.10 -8.16 -10.23
N PRO A 416 31.35 -9.10 -11.16
CA PRO A 416 31.15 -10.53 -10.87
C PRO A 416 31.88 -11.05 -9.62
N ASP A 417 33.06 -10.48 -9.30
CA ASP A 417 33.85 -10.87 -8.13
C ASP A 417 33.26 -10.38 -6.79
N ASN A 418 32.43 -9.33 -6.85
CA ASN A 418 31.81 -8.69 -5.69
C ASN A 418 30.35 -9.11 -5.48
N ARG A 419 29.77 -9.85 -6.43
CA ARG A 419 28.41 -10.35 -6.34
C ARG A 419 28.23 -11.22 -5.09
N TRP A 420 27.19 -10.94 -4.29
CA TRP A 420 26.82 -11.59 -3.03
C TRP A 420 27.73 -11.29 -1.84
N LYS A 421 28.61 -10.29 -1.94
CA LYS A 421 29.53 -9.92 -0.85
C LYS A 421 29.11 -8.61 -0.22
N LEU A 422 28.73 -8.65 1.05
CA LEU A 422 28.29 -7.49 1.80
C LEU A 422 29.49 -6.72 2.37
N GLY A 423 29.49 -5.41 2.23
CA GLY A 423 30.51 -4.49 2.73
C GLY A 423 31.66 -4.24 1.74
N VAL A 424 31.49 -4.58 0.45
CA VAL A 424 32.50 -4.33 -0.57
C VAL A 424 32.82 -2.84 -0.67
N GLY A 425 34.10 -2.50 -0.51
CA GLY A 425 34.56 -1.11 -0.52
C GLY A 425 34.49 -0.41 0.84
N SER A 426 33.94 -1.08 1.87
CA SER A 426 33.98 -0.57 3.24
C SER A 426 35.38 -0.73 3.87
N SER A 427 35.65 0.06 4.90
CA SER A 427 36.86 -0.04 5.71
C SER A 427 36.93 -1.36 6.52
N LEU A 428 35.80 -2.05 6.70
CA LEU A 428 35.70 -3.36 7.34
C LEU A 428 36.00 -4.51 6.37
N GLY A 429 36.01 -4.22 5.06
CA GLY A 429 36.04 -5.23 4.02
C GLY A 429 34.72 -5.98 3.91
N VAL A 430 34.76 -7.15 3.27
CA VAL A 430 33.59 -8.02 3.17
C VAL A 430 33.30 -8.61 4.54
N ILE A 431 32.08 -8.37 5.05
CA ILE A 431 31.65 -8.84 6.37
C ILE A 431 30.81 -10.10 6.30
N ARG A 432 30.13 -10.35 5.17
CA ARG A 432 29.32 -11.53 4.89
C ARG A 432 29.41 -11.89 3.41
N ASP A 433 29.31 -13.18 3.11
CA ASP A 433 29.21 -13.69 1.74
C ASP A 433 27.93 -14.54 1.65
N MET A 434 26.90 -14.05 0.94
CA MET A 434 25.62 -14.74 0.83
C MET A 434 25.72 -15.99 -0.04
N LYS A 435 26.72 -16.07 -0.92
CA LYS A 435 26.97 -17.22 -1.79
C LYS A 435 27.75 -18.30 -1.06
N ASP A 436 28.71 -17.93 -0.22
CA ASP A 436 29.46 -18.83 0.65
C ASP A 436 29.49 -18.32 2.11
N PRO A 437 28.39 -18.48 2.88
CA PRO A 437 28.31 -18.02 4.27
C PRO A 437 29.43 -18.56 5.17
N HIS A 438 29.94 -19.75 4.85
CA HIS A 438 31.03 -20.38 5.60
C HIS A 438 32.34 -19.58 5.53
N ALA A 439 32.56 -18.78 4.49
CA ALA A 439 33.73 -17.90 4.36
C ALA A 439 33.82 -16.88 5.51
N HIS A 440 32.68 -16.54 6.13
CA HIS A 440 32.57 -15.61 7.25
C HIS A 440 32.01 -16.27 8.52
N GLN A 441 32.17 -17.60 8.67
CA GLN A 441 31.70 -18.37 9.83
C GLN A 441 30.19 -18.22 10.08
N GLN A 442 29.38 -18.17 9.02
CA GLN A 442 27.92 -18.19 9.09
C GLN A 442 27.38 -19.49 8.51
N PRO A 443 26.27 -20.04 9.03
CA PRO A 443 25.61 -21.21 8.46
C PRO A 443 24.99 -20.93 7.10
N ASP A 444 25.16 -21.86 6.16
CA ASP A 444 24.43 -21.89 4.88
C ASP A 444 23.12 -22.70 4.96
N SER A 445 22.92 -23.44 6.05
CA SER A 445 21.81 -24.37 6.28
C SER A 445 21.30 -24.27 7.72
N TYR A 446 19.99 -24.43 7.92
CA TYR A 446 19.35 -24.34 9.22
C TYR A 446 19.91 -25.38 10.21
N HIS A 447 20.40 -24.92 11.37
CA HIS A 447 21.13 -25.73 12.36
C HIS A 447 22.39 -26.45 11.80
N GLY A 448 22.93 -25.95 10.69
CA GLY A 448 24.11 -26.48 10.02
C GLY A 448 25.44 -26.03 10.65
N GLN A 449 26.52 -26.17 9.88
CA GLN A 449 27.85 -25.73 10.29
C GLN A 449 27.85 -24.23 10.64
N TYR A 450 28.55 -23.84 11.70
CA TYR A 450 28.60 -22.48 12.25
C TYR A 450 27.28 -21.90 12.78
N TRP A 451 26.23 -22.72 12.95
CA TRP A 451 25.01 -22.26 13.64
C TRP A 451 25.31 -21.78 15.06
N TYR A 452 24.94 -20.54 15.36
CA TYR A 452 25.18 -19.93 16.66
C TYR A 452 24.07 -20.27 17.65
N THR A 453 24.47 -20.74 18.85
CA THR A 453 23.56 -21.15 19.94
C THR A 453 23.81 -20.38 21.24
N GLY A 454 24.68 -19.35 21.20
CA GLY A 454 24.97 -18.51 22.36
C GLY A 454 23.86 -17.53 22.68
N GLN A 455 24.00 -16.81 23.80
CA GLN A 455 22.98 -15.89 24.32
C GLN A 455 23.11 -14.45 23.79
N ASN A 456 24.21 -14.11 23.11
CA ASN A 456 24.38 -12.78 22.55
C ASN A 456 23.49 -12.65 21.31
N GLN A 457 22.37 -11.94 21.46
CA GLN A 457 21.37 -11.77 20.40
C GLN A 457 21.94 -11.04 19.19
N SER A 458 22.79 -10.03 19.39
CA SER A 458 23.45 -9.35 18.27
C SER A 458 24.32 -10.32 17.48
N VAL A 459 25.13 -11.17 18.13
CA VAL A 459 25.90 -12.19 17.39
C VAL A 459 24.98 -13.22 16.74
N LEU A 460 23.94 -13.67 17.44
CA LEU A 460 23.02 -14.69 16.96
C LEU A 460 22.34 -14.29 15.65
N VAL A 461 21.74 -13.11 15.61
CA VAL A 461 20.95 -12.67 14.45
C VAL A 461 21.84 -12.48 13.22
N HIS A 462 23.00 -11.86 13.39
CA HIS A 462 23.95 -11.66 12.30
C HIS A 462 24.61 -12.96 11.86
N THR A 463 24.90 -13.91 12.76
CA THR A 463 25.47 -15.19 12.35
C THR A 463 24.42 -16.02 11.62
N ASN A 464 23.26 -16.26 12.25
CA ASN A 464 22.28 -17.21 11.72
C ASN A 464 21.55 -16.71 10.47
N SER A 465 21.58 -15.41 10.15
CA SER A 465 21.02 -14.84 8.91
C SER A 465 21.56 -15.49 7.64
N GLY A 466 22.76 -16.09 7.69
CA GLY A 466 23.40 -16.81 6.58
C GLY A 466 22.49 -17.83 5.88
N VAL A 467 21.56 -18.46 6.61
CA VAL A 467 20.60 -19.43 6.04
C VAL A 467 19.61 -18.76 5.08
N GLY A 468 19.09 -17.59 5.47
CA GLY A 468 18.18 -16.81 4.62
C GLY A 468 18.92 -16.18 3.44
N ASN A 469 20.15 -15.76 3.66
CA ASN A 469 21.03 -15.19 2.64
C ASN A 469 21.35 -16.20 1.55
N LYS A 470 21.75 -17.41 1.95
CA LYS A 470 22.01 -18.50 1.01
C LYS A 470 20.78 -18.90 0.22
N ALA A 471 19.60 -18.91 0.86
CA ALA A 471 18.35 -19.18 0.17
C ALA A 471 18.08 -18.15 -0.94
N ALA A 472 18.27 -16.86 -0.65
CA ALA A 472 18.08 -15.79 -1.63
C ALA A 472 19.04 -15.93 -2.81
N GLU A 473 20.32 -16.20 -2.54
CA GLU A 473 21.34 -16.42 -3.58
C GLU A 473 20.94 -17.59 -4.49
N LEU A 474 20.58 -18.73 -3.92
CA LEU A 474 20.13 -19.89 -4.68
C LEU A 474 18.87 -19.61 -5.50
N ILE A 475 17.93 -18.82 -4.98
CA ILE A 475 16.71 -18.46 -5.73
C ILE A 475 17.08 -17.57 -6.93
N VAL A 476 18.01 -16.63 -6.79
CA VAL A 476 18.42 -15.74 -7.89
C VAL A 476 19.30 -16.46 -8.91
N ASP A 477 20.43 -17.01 -8.48
CA ASP A 477 21.50 -17.52 -9.36
C ASP A 477 21.40 -19.02 -9.62
N GLY A 478 20.69 -19.76 -8.77
CA GLY A 478 20.68 -21.22 -8.80
C GLY A 478 21.95 -21.83 -8.21
N GLY A 479 22.03 -23.15 -8.24
CA GLY A 479 23.18 -23.90 -7.71
C GLY A 479 22.78 -25.24 -7.13
N SER A 480 23.74 -25.87 -6.45
CA SER A 480 23.56 -27.17 -5.81
C SER A 480 23.98 -27.12 -4.36
N LEU A 481 23.08 -27.50 -3.45
CA LEU A 481 23.36 -27.58 -2.02
C LEU A 481 22.49 -28.70 -1.40
N ASN A 482 23.07 -29.51 -0.51
CA ASN A 482 22.38 -30.59 0.21
C ASN A 482 21.53 -31.53 -0.67
N GLY A 483 22.02 -31.84 -1.88
CA GLY A 483 21.35 -32.74 -2.83
C GLY A 483 20.20 -32.11 -3.62
N GLN A 484 19.92 -30.82 -3.42
CA GLN A 484 18.99 -30.04 -4.24
C GLN A 484 19.74 -29.34 -5.37
N ASN A 485 19.13 -29.31 -6.56
CA ASN A 485 19.61 -28.53 -7.70
C ASN A 485 18.57 -27.47 -8.02
N VAL A 486 18.93 -26.20 -7.88
CA VAL A 486 18.06 -25.05 -8.11
C VAL A 486 18.45 -24.39 -9.43
N SER A 487 17.48 -24.26 -10.33
CA SER A 487 17.57 -23.34 -11.45
C SER A 487 17.16 -21.95 -10.95
N GLY A 488 18.09 -21.00 -10.93
CA GLY A 488 17.79 -19.63 -10.52
C GLY A 488 16.65 -19.02 -11.35
N ILE A 489 15.81 -18.21 -10.69
CA ILE A 489 14.67 -17.53 -11.31
C ILE A 489 14.99 -16.07 -11.68
N GLY A 490 16.19 -15.60 -11.34
CA GLY A 490 16.68 -14.26 -11.63
C GLY A 490 16.18 -13.18 -10.67
N ILE A 491 16.94 -12.09 -10.59
CA ILE A 491 16.79 -11.07 -9.54
C ILE A 491 15.46 -10.31 -9.61
N GLU A 492 14.91 -10.08 -10.80
CA GLU A 492 13.66 -9.31 -10.96
C GLU A 492 12.46 -10.02 -10.33
N LYS A 493 12.35 -11.34 -10.54
CA LYS A 493 11.31 -12.16 -9.91
C LYS A 493 11.56 -12.31 -8.42
N THR A 494 12.82 -12.50 -8.02
CA THR A 494 13.16 -12.71 -6.61
C THR A 494 12.94 -11.47 -5.76
N ALA A 495 13.26 -10.26 -6.26
CA ALA A 495 12.99 -9.01 -5.55
C ALA A 495 11.50 -8.86 -5.20
N GLN A 496 10.62 -9.13 -6.18
CA GLN A 496 9.17 -9.10 -6.00
C GLN A 496 8.66 -10.26 -5.10
N LEU A 497 9.30 -11.44 -5.16
CA LEU A 497 9.03 -12.55 -4.25
C LEU A 497 9.36 -12.21 -2.80
N TYR A 498 10.53 -11.62 -2.56
CA TYR A 498 10.97 -11.22 -1.22
C TYR A 498 10.14 -10.05 -0.69
N TRP A 499 9.69 -9.14 -1.56
CA TRP A 499 8.70 -8.13 -1.17
C TRP A 499 7.37 -8.77 -0.73
N THR A 500 6.78 -9.66 -1.54
CA THR A 500 5.56 -10.37 -1.12
C THR A 500 5.77 -11.15 0.18
N THR A 501 6.92 -11.81 0.33
CA THR A 501 7.31 -12.53 1.55
C THR A 501 7.36 -11.58 2.75
N GLN A 502 8.02 -10.43 2.61
CA GLN A 502 8.12 -9.40 3.63
C GLN A 502 6.73 -8.98 4.15
N THR A 503 5.76 -8.79 3.25
CA THR A 503 4.38 -8.41 3.62
C THR A 503 3.55 -9.53 4.27
N MET A 504 4.00 -10.78 4.19
CA MET A 504 3.28 -11.95 4.72
C MET A 504 3.86 -12.49 6.03
N LEU A 505 5.12 -12.15 6.35
CA LEU A 505 5.75 -12.55 7.61
C LEU A 505 5.09 -11.85 8.81
N THR A 506 5.09 -12.54 9.96
CA THR A 506 4.68 -11.97 11.24
C THR A 506 5.89 -11.60 12.07
N SER A 507 5.71 -10.70 13.04
CA SER A 507 6.80 -10.17 13.87
C SER A 507 7.63 -11.22 14.61
N ASN A 508 7.09 -12.39 14.90
CA ASN A 508 7.75 -13.50 15.59
C ASN A 508 8.10 -14.69 14.67
N ALA A 509 8.24 -14.45 13.35
CA ALA A 509 8.50 -15.51 12.38
C ALA A 509 9.74 -16.35 12.73
N THR A 510 9.63 -17.67 12.52
CA THR A 510 10.74 -18.63 12.61
C THR A 510 11.28 -18.98 11.23
N TYR A 511 12.41 -19.67 11.12
CA TYR A 511 12.88 -20.16 9.81
C TYR A 511 11.88 -21.12 9.14
N GLY A 512 11.08 -21.84 9.94
CA GLY A 512 9.97 -22.61 9.40
C GLY A 512 8.86 -21.75 8.80
N THR A 513 8.58 -20.62 9.43
CA THR A 513 7.64 -19.62 8.90
C THR A 513 8.18 -18.98 7.62
N LEU A 514 9.47 -18.63 7.57
CA LEU A 514 10.11 -18.07 6.37
C LEU A 514 10.03 -19.04 5.19
N GLY A 515 10.46 -20.30 5.37
CA GLY A 515 10.42 -21.30 4.31
C GLY A 515 9.01 -21.56 3.76
N SER A 516 8.01 -21.64 4.64
CA SER A 516 6.60 -21.76 4.23
C SER A 516 6.07 -20.49 3.55
N THR A 517 6.50 -19.31 3.99
CA THR A 517 6.06 -18.02 3.44
C THR A 517 6.65 -17.77 2.06
N LEU A 518 7.92 -18.05 1.80
CA LEU A 518 8.54 -17.96 0.46
C LEU A 518 7.76 -18.80 -0.57
N ASN A 519 7.39 -20.03 -0.20
CA ASN A 519 6.58 -20.90 -1.06
C ASN A 519 5.16 -20.34 -1.30
N SER A 520 4.55 -19.74 -0.28
CA SER A 520 3.20 -19.17 -0.37
C SER A 520 3.18 -17.86 -1.14
N ALA A 521 4.17 -17.00 -0.92
CA ALA A 521 4.41 -15.76 -1.64
C ALA A 521 4.65 -16.02 -3.13
N CYS A 522 5.41 -17.05 -3.49
CA CYS A 522 5.59 -17.41 -4.89
C CYS A 522 4.27 -17.80 -5.56
N LYS A 523 3.45 -18.63 -4.89
CA LYS A 523 2.12 -18.99 -5.40
C LYS A 523 1.21 -17.77 -5.54
N ALA A 524 1.26 -16.84 -4.59
CA ALA A 524 0.54 -15.58 -4.66
C ALA A 524 1.02 -14.73 -5.86
N ASN A 525 2.33 -14.68 -6.12
CA ASN A 525 2.88 -13.99 -7.29
C ASN A 525 2.42 -14.62 -8.61
N VAL A 526 2.35 -15.96 -8.70
CA VAL A 526 1.76 -16.66 -9.86
C VAL A 526 0.29 -16.30 -10.04
N ALA A 527 -0.51 -16.40 -8.97
CA ALA A 527 -1.94 -16.13 -9.02
C ALA A 527 -2.26 -14.68 -9.42
N ASN A 528 -1.39 -13.74 -9.04
CA ASN A 528 -1.53 -12.31 -9.32
C ASN A 528 -0.69 -11.82 -10.50
N ASN A 529 -0.07 -12.71 -11.28
CA ASN A 529 0.77 -12.38 -12.43
C ASN A 529 1.88 -11.34 -12.13
N VAL A 530 2.52 -11.45 -10.97
CA VAL A 530 3.61 -10.57 -10.54
C VAL A 530 4.89 -10.97 -11.29
N ALA A 531 5.52 -10.01 -11.98
CA ALA A 531 6.81 -10.19 -12.68
C ALA A 531 6.91 -11.42 -13.61
N GLY A 532 5.78 -11.92 -14.12
CA GLY A 532 5.74 -13.15 -14.92
C GLY A 532 6.21 -14.40 -14.15
N THR A 533 6.07 -14.42 -12.82
CA THR A 533 6.32 -15.62 -12.00
C THR A 533 5.41 -16.76 -12.44
N THR A 534 5.98 -17.95 -12.59
CA THR A 534 5.33 -19.17 -13.05
C THR A 534 5.32 -20.25 -11.98
N ALA A 535 4.49 -21.28 -12.15
CA ALA A 535 4.52 -22.45 -11.27
C ALA A 535 5.88 -23.17 -11.27
N ALA A 536 6.61 -23.13 -12.39
CA ALA A 536 7.96 -23.70 -12.49
C ALA A 536 8.96 -22.92 -11.63
N ASP A 537 8.85 -21.59 -11.57
CA ASP A 537 9.67 -20.76 -10.67
C ASP A 537 9.42 -21.16 -9.20
N CYS A 538 8.16 -21.40 -8.81
CA CYS A 538 7.85 -21.82 -7.44
C CYS A 538 8.39 -23.19 -7.06
N THR A 539 8.57 -24.10 -8.02
CA THR A 539 9.30 -25.35 -7.79
C THR A 539 10.76 -25.07 -7.42
N GLN A 540 11.41 -24.09 -8.08
CA GLN A 540 12.80 -23.71 -7.78
C GLN A 540 12.93 -23.02 -6.42
N VAL A 541 11.97 -22.15 -6.07
CA VAL A 541 11.89 -21.57 -4.71
C VAL A 541 11.76 -22.67 -3.65
N ALA A 542 10.90 -23.66 -3.87
CA ALA A 542 10.76 -24.79 -2.95
C ALA A 542 12.06 -25.60 -2.83
N SER A 543 12.76 -25.83 -3.95
CA SER A 543 14.06 -26.51 -3.95
C SER A 543 15.13 -25.72 -3.21
N ALA A 544 15.16 -24.39 -3.32
CA ALA A 544 16.10 -23.55 -2.57
C ALA A 544 15.84 -23.59 -1.06
N VAL A 545 14.57 -23.51 -0.64
CA VAL A 545 14.16 -23.66 0.77
C VAL A 545 14.60 -25.02 1.33
N GLN A 546 14.44 -26.09 0.56
CA GLN A 546 14.91 -27.43 0.93
C GLN A 546 16.44 -27.53 0.95
N ALA A 547 17.12 -26.84 0.04
CA ALA A 547 18.58 -26.85 -0.09
C ALA A 547 19.25 -26.32 1.18
N VAL A 548 18.70 -25.26 1.78
CA VAL A 548 19.17 -24.68 3.04
C VAL A 548 18.52 -25.32 4.29
N GLN A 549 17.76 -26.41 4.10
CA GLN A 549 17.15 -27.19 5.17
C GLN A 549 16.22 -26.42 6.11
N MET A 550 15.61 -25.31 5.65
CA MET A 550 14.57 -24.63 6.43
C MET A 550 13.41 -25.59 6.72
N PRO A 551 12.94 -25.70 7.98
CA PRO A 551 11.87 -26.63 8.31
C PRO A 551 10.57 -26.22 7.62
N SER A 552 9.67 -27.17 7.36
CA SER A 552 8.30 -26.85 6.96
C SER A 552 7.42 -26.68 8.20
N LEU A 553 6.47 -25.74 8.17
CA LEU A 553 5.38 -25.77 9.14
C LEU A 553 4.61 -27.08 8.98
N ALA A 554 4.56 -27.90 10.03
CA ALA A 554 3.86 -29.17 9.98
C ALA A 554 2.36 -28.95 9.77
N ASN A 555 1.77 -29.66 8.80
CA ASN A 555 0.32 -29.85 8.74
C ASN A 555 -0.07 -30.77 9.90
N ASN A 556 -0.34 -30.21 11.07
CA ASN A 556 -1.15 -30.91 12.05
C ASN A 556 -2.59 -30.87 11.51
N ALA A 557 -2.94 -31.91 10.76
CA ALA A 557 -4.27 -32.15 10.23
C ALA A 557 -5.33 -32.28 11.33
#